data_AF-A0A157ZXV9-F1
#
_entry.id   AF-A0A157ZXV9-F1
#
_cell.length_a   1.000
_cell.length_b   1.000
_cell.length_c   1.000
_cell.angle_alpha   90.00
_cell.angle_beta   90.00
_cell.angle_gamma   90.00
#
_symmetry.space_group_name_H-M   'P 1'
#
loop_
_entity.id
_entity.type
_entity.pdbx_description
1 polymer ?
#
loop_
_entity_poly.entity_id
_entity_poly.type
_entity_poly.pdbx_seq_one_letter_code
_entity_poly.pdbx_strand_id
1 'polypeptide(L)'
;MESGSVGYTYLGIPERLAGVLWLTVHDMQSSLSGREGCTWAQLTSASLSRCVLHFACLHRERGLKDPKPELTCSEVFHLFSEQLMADTTAAEWSVPDHLVPVVAGALAACGELVVDRMNRTC
;
A
#
# COMPACT_ATOMS: atom_id res chain seq x y z
N MET A 1 2.83 4.21 21.95
CA MET A 1 2.82 4.02 20.47
C MET A 1 1.37 4.10 20.02
N GLU A 2 0.89 5.31 19.74
CA GLU A 2 -0.49 5.56 19.26
C GLU A 2 -0.49 6.31 17.89
N SER A 3 0.60 6.23 17.12
CA SER A 3 1.03 7.38 16.31
C SER A 3 0.80 7.32 14.79
N GLY A 4 0.15 6.31 14.22
CA GLY A 4 -0.04 6.27 12.75
C GLY A 4 -1.19 5.43 12.22
N SER A 5 -1.53 4.33 12.90
CA SER A 5 -2.76 3.57 12.62
C SER A 5 -4.03 4.42 12.80
N VAL A 6 -4.02 5.39 13.73
CA VAL A 6 -5.11 6.34 13.96
C VAL A 6 -5.47 7.12 12.70
N GLY A 7 -4.47 7.49 11.88
CA GLY A 7 -4.70 8.16 10.60
C GLY A 7 -5.47 7.27 9.62
N TYR A 8 -5.16 5.97 9.60
CA TYR A 8 -5.84 5.02 8.70
C TYR A 8 -7.26 4.72 9.19
N THR A 9 -7.47 4.64 10.50
CA THR A 9 -8.80 4.56 11.10
C THR A 9 -9.65 5.79 10.78
N TYR A 10 -9.07 6.99 10.83
CA TYR A 10 -9.76 8.23 10.46
C TYR A 10 -10.19 8.25 8.98
N LEU A 11 -9.43 7.58 8.11
CA LEU A 11 -9.79 7.40 6.70
C LEU A 11 -10.91 6.35 6.49
N GLY A 12 -11.37 5.68 7.56
CA GLY A 12 -12.47 4.72 7.54
C GLY A 12 -12.02 3.25 7.42
N ILE A 13 -10.74 2.96 7.54
CA ILE A 13 -10.22 1.57 7.53
C ILE A 13 -10.53 0.92 8.89
N PRO A 14 -11.03 -0.34 8.94
CA PRO A 14 -11.29 -1.05 10.19
C PRO A 14 -10.06 -1.09 11.09
N GLU A 15 -10.20 -0.79 12.38
CA GLU A 15 -9.08 -0.57 13.31
C GLU A 15 -8.00 -1.66 13.28
N ARG A 16 -8.41 -2.93 13.28
CA ARG A 16 -7.48 -4.07 13.19
C ARG A 16 -6.66 -4.03 11.90
N LEU A 17 -7.33 -3.84 10.76
CA LEU A 17 -6.66 -3.73 9.47
C LEU A 17 -5.82 -2.46 9.37
N ALA A 18 -6.29 -1.33 9.92
CA ALA A 18 -5.57 -0.07 9.96
C ALA A 18 -4.23 -0.21 10.71
N GLY A 19 -4.22 -0.95 11.83
CA GLY A 19 -3.01 -1.29 12.56
C GLY A 19 -2.02 -2.11 11.73
N VAL A 20 -2.48 -3.20 11.11
CA VAL A 20 -1.63 -4.08 10.29
C VAL A 20 -1.12 -3.38 9.03
N LEU A 21 -1.99 -2.66 8.33
CA LEU A 21 -1.64 -1.92 7.13
C LEU A 21 -0.62 -0.82 7.44
N TRP A 22 -0.82 -0.06 8.53
CA TRP A 22 0.14 0.95 8.94
C TRP A 22 1.50 0.35 9.25
N LEU A 23 1.57 -0.72 10.06
CA LEU A 23 2.83 -1.40 10.38
C LEU A 23 3.53 -1.90 9.12
N THR A 24 2.78 -2.48 8.18
CA THR A 24 3.34 -3.05 6.96
C THR A 24 3.90 -1.99 6.03
N VAL A 25 3.14 -0.91 5.78
CA VAL A 25 3.60 0.22 4.97
C VAL A 25 4.77 0.92 5.64
N HIS A 26 4.71 1.11 6.96
CA HIS A 26 5.77 1.76 7.72
C HIS A 26 7.07 0.94 7.71
N ASP A 27 7.00 -0.39 7.87
CA ASP A 27 8.18 -1.27 7.78
C ASP A 27 8.82 -1.19 6.38
N MET A 28 8.00 -1.21 5.32
CA MET A 28 8.51 -1.09 3.95
C MET A 28 9.14 0.27 3.71
N GLN A 29 8.51 1.36 4.13
CA GLN A 29 9.08 2.71 4.01
C GLN A 29 10.36 2.87 4.84
N SER A 30 10.41 2.28 6.03
CA SER A 30 11.59 2.32 6.91
C SER A 30 12.76 1.52 6.34
N SER A 31 12.49 0.45 5.57
CA SER A 31 13.53 -0.29 4.84
C SER A 31 14.26 0.55 3.77
N LEU A 32 13.69 1.70 3.41
CA LEU A 32 14.27 2.66 2.47
C LEU A 32 15.15 3.72 3.16
N SER A 33 15.30 3.65 4.48
CA SER A 33 16.06 4.66 5.23
C SER A 33 17.52 4.75 4.76
N GLY A 34 18.05 5.97 4.68
CA GLY A 34 19.35 6.27 4.10
C GLY A 34 19.36 6.34 2.57
N ARG A 35 18.19 6.16 1.92
CA ARG A 35 18.02 6.25 0.46
C ARG A 35 16.97 7.28 0.06
N GLU A 36 16.63 8.21 0.95
CA GLU A 36 15.57 9.20 0.77
C GLU A 36 15.86 10.16 -0.39
N GLY A 37 17.12 10.33 -0.77
CA GLY A 37 17.54 11.10 -1.95
C GLY A 37 17.44 10.33 -3.27
N CYS A 38 17.15 9.02 -3.25
CA CYS A 38 17.04 8.21 -4.45
C CYS A 38 15.61 8.25 -5.01
N THR A 39 15.48 8.54 -6.30
CA THR A 39 14.19 8.62 -7.00
C THR A 39 13.32 7.38 -6.81
N TRP A 40 13.89 6.18 -6.91
CA TRP A 40 13.14 4.93 -6.75
C TRP A 40 12.56 4.74 -5.33
N ALA A 41 13.27 5.20 -4.30
CA ALA A 41 12.81 5.10 -2.91
C ALA A 41 11.65 6.08 -2.65
N GLN A 42 11.77 7.31 -3.17
CA GLN A 42 10.71 8.32 -3.12
C GLN A 42 9.44 7.83 -3.85
N LEU A 43 9.60 7.31 -5.07
CA LEU A 43 8.49 6.77 -5.86
C LEU A 43 7.84 5.57 -5.20
N THR A 44 8.63 4.67 -4.60
CA THR A 44 8.09 3.53 -3.84
C THR A 44 7.26 4.00 -2.66
N SER A 45 7.78 4.91 -1.84
CA SER A 45 7.08 5.46 -0.68
C SER A 45 5.79 6.19 -1.06
N ALA A 46 5.83 7.00 -2.12
CA ALA A 46 4.66 7.69 -2.65
C ALA A 46 3.61 6.72 -3.18
N SER A 47 4.03 5.68 -3.90
CA SER A 47 3.13 4.68 -4.47
C SER A 47 2.43 3.84 -3.39
N LEU A 48 3.16 3.44 -2.33
CA LEU A 48 2.56 2.77 -1.16
C LEU A 48 1.49 3.65 -0.51
N SER A 49 1.80 4.93 -0.28
CA SER A 49 0.84 5.88 0.30
C SER A 49 -0.40 6.07 -0.57
N ARG A 50 -0.22 6.08 -1.90
CA ARG A 50 -1.32 6.19 -2.87
C ARG A 50 -2.22 4.95 -2.85
N CYS A 51 -1.65 3.74 -2.74
CA CYS A 51 -2.43 2.51 -2.59
C CYS A 51 -3.32 2.55 -1.34
N VAL A 52 -2.76 2.97 -0.20
CA VAL A 52 -3.51 3.10 1.06
C VAL A 52 -4.68 4.08 0.91
N LEU A 53 -4.43 5.26 0.33
CA LEU A 53 -5.48 6.27 0.13
C LEU A 53 -6.57 5.75 -0.81
N HIS A 54 -6.19 5.09 -1.90
CA HIS A 54 -7.15 4.52 -2.84
C HIS A 54 -8.00 3.43 -2.18
N PHE A 55 -7.38 2.53 -1.42
CA PHE A 55 -8.10 1.52 -0.64
C PHE A 55 -9.07 2.16 0.36
N ALA A 56 -8.63 3.18 1.10
CA ALA A 56 -9.50 3.87 2.06
C ALA A 56 -10.71 4.53 1.38
N CYS A 57 -10.50 5.22 0.25
CA CYS A 57 -11.58 5.79 -0.56
C CYS A 57 -12.58 4.70 -1.00
N LEU A 58 -12.08 3.61 -1.58
CA LEU A 58 -12.89 2.50 -2.05
C LEU A 58 -13.69 1.85 -0.92
N HIS A 59 -13.05 1.67 0.24
CA HIS A 59 -13.71 1.10 1.42
C HIS A 59 -14.81 2.01 1.96
N ARG A 60 -14.57 3.33 1.98
CA ARG A 60 -15.58 4.32 2.39
C ARG A 60 -16.77 4.37 1.45
N GLU A 61 -16.55 4.25 0.13
CA GLU A 61 -17.59 4.29 -0.89
C GLU A 61 -18.44 3.02 -0.95
N ARG A 62 -17.82 1.84 -0.81
CA ARG A 62 -18.50 0.54 -0.91
C ARG A 62 -19.18 0.09 0.39
N GLY A 63 -18.85 0.73 1.50
CA GLY A 63 -19.40 0.42 2.83
C GLY A 63 -18.75 -0.80 3.49
N LEU A 64 -18.76 -0.80 4.83
CA LEU A 64 -18.11 -1.76 5.77
C LEU A 64 -18.61 -3.23 5.71
N LYS A 65 -19.15 -3.69 4.58
CA LYS A 65 -19.73 -5.04 4.44
C LYS A 65 -18.78 -6.09 3.88
N ASP A 66 -17.53 -5.71 3.61
CA ASP A 66 -16.53 -6.66 3.15
C ASP A 66 -16.17 -7.63 4.28
N PRO A 67 -16.44 -8.94 4.15
CA PRO A 67 -16.07 -9.93 5.16
C PRO A 67 -14.56 -10.18 5.22
N LYS A 68 -13.80 -9.76 4.21
CA LYS A 68 -12.34 -9.98 4.07
C LYS A 68 -11.63 -8.73 3.52
N PRO A 69 -11.67 -7.60 4.25
CA PRO A 69 -11.13 -6.32 3.78
C PRO A 69 -9.62 -6.35 3.52
N GLU A 70 -8.89 -7.29 4.12
CA GLU A 70 -7.47 -7.55 3.83
C GLU A 70 -7.22 -8.07 2.42
N LEU A 71 -8.13 -8.87 1.85
CA LEU A 71 -8.02 -9.36 0.47
C LEU A 71 -8.26 -8.22 -0.51
N THR A 72 -9.32 -7.44 -0.30
CA THR A 72 -9.58 -6.23 -1.09
C THR A 72 -8.42 -5.24 -1.01
N CYS A 73 -7.80 -5.10 0.16
CA CYS A 73 -6.58 -4.30 0.32
C CYS A 73 -5.45 -4.84 -0.57
N SER A 74 -5.15 -6.15 -0.50
CA SER A 74 -4.13 -6.78 -1.36
C SER A 74 -4.43 -6.60 -2.85
N GLU A 75 -5.68 -6.79 -3.26
CA GLU A 75 -6.13 -6.61 -4.64
C GLU A 75 -5.88 -5.18 -5.15
N VAL A 76 -6.09 -4.15 -4.32
CA VAL A 76 -5.79 -2.76 -4.69
C VAL A 76 -4.29 -2.58 -4.94
N PHE A 77 -3.43 -3.11 -4.07
CA PHE A 77 -1.98 -3.03 -4.24
C PHE A 77 -1.50 -3.82 -5.46
N HIS A 78 -2.09 -4.99 -5.70
CA HIS A 78 -1.81 -5.82 -6.86
C HIS A 78 -2.21 -5.12 -8.16
N LEU A 79 -3.43 -4.57 -8.24
CA LEU A 79 -3.91 -3.83 -9.41
C LEU A 79 -2.97 -2.69 -9.76
N PHE A 80 -2.48 -1.94 -8.77
CA PHE A 80 -1.56 -0.85 -8.98
C PHE A 80 -0.17 -1.33 -9.44
N SER A 81 0.28 -2.47 -8.93
CA SER A 81 1.48 -3.16 -9.42
C SER A 81 1.34 -3.54 -10.90
N GLU A 82 0.22 -4.19 -11.28
CA GLU A 82 -0.07 -4.57 -12.67
C GLU A 82 -0.19 -3.34 -13.58
N GLN A 83 -0.86 -2.28 -13.13
CA GLN A 83 -0.99 -1.02 -13.86
C GLN A 83 0.37 -0.36 -14.14
N LEU A 84 1.27 -0.37 -13.16
CA LEU A 84 2.65 0.10 -13.36
C LEU A 84 3.38 -0.73 -14.41
N MET A 85 3.19 -2.06 -14.41
CA MET A 85 3.82 -2.97 -15.37
C MET A 85 3.21 -2.90 -16.78
N ALA A 86 1.95 -2.47 -16.90
CA ALA A 86 1.19 -2.37 -18.15
C ALA A 86 1.36 -1.03 -18.90
N ASP A 87 2.36 -0.23 -18.51
CA ASP A 87 2.92 0.92 -19.26
C ASP A 87 2.19 2.27 -19.10
N THR A 88 0.85 2.33 -19.10
CA THR A 88 0.14 3.64 -19.08
C THR A 88 0.26 4.37 -17.75
N THR A 89 0.26 3.64 -16.63
CA THR A 89 0.24 4.24 -15.29
C THR A 89 1.63 4.65 -14.81
N ALA A 90 2.69 3.97 -15.29
CA ALA A 90 4.07 4.35 -14.99
C ALA A 90 4.35 5.80 -15.46
N ALA A 91 3.92 6.14 -16.68
CA ALA A 91 4.05 7.50 -17.22
C ALA A 91 3.23 8.53 -16.42
N GLU A 92 1.97 8.23 -16.11
CA GLU A 92 1.10 9.10 -15.31
C GLU A 92 1.69 9.40 -13.92
N TRP A 93 2.43 8.43 -13.37
CA TRP A 93 3.00 8.52 -12.03
C TRP A 93 4.46 8.96 -12.05
N SER A 94 4.99 9.29 -13.24
CA SER A 94 6.38 9.70 -13.44
C SER A 94 7.37 8.67 -12.89
N VAL A 95 7.05 7.38 -13.01
CA VAL A 95 7.94 6.27 -12.68
C VAL A 95 8.76 5.93 -13.93
N PRO A 96 10.08 6.14 -13.95
CA PRO A 96 10.92 5.75 -15.08
C PRO A 96 10.87 4.24 -15.34
N ASP A 97 10.87 3.81 -16.59
CA ASP A 97 10.73 2.39 -16.99
C ASP A 97 11.68 1.44 -16.27
N HIS A 98 12.94 1.85 -16.10
CA HIS A 98 13.96 1.05 -15.40
C HIS A 98 13.70 0.88 -13.89
N LEU A 99 12.81 1.69 -13.31
CA LEU A 99 12.39 1.63 -11.91
C LEU A 99 11.03 0.95 -11.72
N VAL A 100 10.25 0.78 -12.80
CA VAL A 100 8.92 0.14 -12.77
C VAL A 100 8.95 -1.22 -12.05
N PRO A 101 9.87 -2.16 -12.37
CA PRO A 101 9.88 -3.47 -11.70
C PRO A 101 10.11 -3.37 -10.19
N VAL A 102 10.91 -2.40 -9.74
CA VAL A 102 11.23 -2.20 -8.32
C VAL A 102 10.00 -1.66 -7.58
N VAL A 103 9.37 -0.62 -8.14
CA VAL A 103 8.18 -0.01 -7.51
C VAL A 103 7.01 -0.98 -7.53
N ALA A 104 6.72 -1.59 -8.69
CA ALA A 104 5.64 -2.56 -8.84
C ALA A 104 5.83 -3.78 -7.91
N GLY A 105 7.05 -4.32 -7.83
CA GLY A 105 7.37 -5.43 -6.93
C GLY A 105 7.15 -5.08 -5.45
N ALA A 106 7.54 -3.86 -5.05
CA ALA A 106 7.30 -3.40 -3.67
C ALA A 106 5.81 -3.25 -3.35
N LEU A 107 4.98 -2.77 -4.28
CA LEU A 107 3.53 -2.68 -4.08
C LEU A 107 2.91 -4.07 -3.90
N ALA A 108 3.19 -5.00 -4.82
CA ALA A 108 2.66 -6.35 -4.75
C ALA A 108 3.07 -7.05 -3.44
N ALA A 109 4.34 -6.95 -3.05
CA ALA A 109 4.83 -7.51 -1.79
C ALA A 109 4.15 -6.89 -0.57
N CYS A 110 3.84 -5.59 -0.58
CA CYS A 110 3.13 -4.93 0.51
C CYS A 110 1.73 -5.52 0.71
N GLY A 111 0.96 -5.67 -0.37
CA GLY A 111 -0.39 -6.24 -0.34
C GLY A 111 -0.41 -7.65 0.26
N GLU A 112 0.51 -8.51 -0.20
CA GLU A 112 0.67 -9.88 0.33
C GLU A 112 1.05 -9.89 1.81
N LEU A 113 1.95 -9.01 2.24
CA LEU A 113 2.37 -8.91 3.65
C LEU A 113 1.21 -8.48 4.56
N VAL A 114 0.28 -7.64 4.09
CA VAL A 114 -0.91 -7.26 4.86
C VAL A 114 -1.77 -8.48 5.13
N VAL A 115 -2.04 -9.32 4.12
CA VAL A 115 -2.83 -10.54 4.25
C VAL A 115 -2.15 -11.55 5.17
N ASP A 116 -0.86 -11.79 4.96
CA ASP A 116 -0.08 -12.72 5.80
C ASP A 116 -0.10 -12.28 7.29
N ARG A 117 0.12 -10.99 7.57
CA ARG A 117 0.08 -10.45 8.94
C ARG A 117 -1.32 -10.46 9.56
N MET A 118 -2.36 -10.22 8.76
CA MET A 118 -3.75 -10.36 9.22
C MET A 118 -4.06 -11.81 9.61
N ASN A 119 -3.59 -12.79 8.83
CA ASN A 119 -3.81 -14.21 9.13
C ASN A 119 -3.03 -14.70 10.36
N ARG A 120 -1.84 -14.16 10.63
CA ARG A 120 -1.02 -14.51 11.80
C ARG A 120 -1.49 -13.89 13.12
N THR A 121 -2.34 -12.87 13.05
CA THR A 121 -2.92 -12.21 14.23
C THR A 121 -4.31 -12.74 14.59
N CYS A 122 -4.79 -13.79 13.90
CA CYS A 122 -6.02 -14.52 14.20
C CYS A 122 -5.79 -15.65 15.20
#